data_AF-A0A9P0M2D5-F1
#
_entry.id   AF-A0A9P0M2D5-F1
#
_cell.length_a   1.000
_cell.length_b   1.000
_cell.length_c   1.000
_cell.angle_alpha   90.00
_cell.angle_beta   90.00
_cell.angle_gamma   90.00
#
_symmetry.space_group_name_H-M   'P 1'
#
loop_
_entity.id
_entity.type
_entity.pdbx_description
1 polymer ?
#
loop_
_entity_poly.entity_id
_entity_poly.type
_entity_poly.pdbx_seq_one_letter_code
_entity_poly.pdbx_strand_id
1 'polypeptide(L)'
;MKLVVKIVKKIGAQALQRRLFKTLADEIYYQYGELLLHSEVRWLSRERVLEHFDDISEIVQFFKQRDEPIPELENSIWPRDFGFRVDITDQSNELNLQLQVRDKELAEMISDIKAFIKKLEFWEQNLTDENTRHFLVLSEKIFKVH
;
A
#
# COMPACT_ATOMS: atom_id res chain seq x y z
N MET A 1 -3.51 -6.62 -3.53
CA MET A 1 -3.28 -5.94 -4.82
C MET A 1 -4.33 -6.17 -5.91
N LYS A 2 -4.74 -7.40 -6.28
CA LYS A 2 -5.75 -7.59 -7.35
C LYS A 2 -7.06 -6.84 -7.09
N LEU A 3 -7.56 -6.88 -5.85
CA LEU A 3 -8.74 -6.14 -5.43
C LEU A 3 -8.55 -4.61 -5.53
N VAL A 4 -7.46 -4.09 -4.96
CA VAL A 4 -7.09 -2.66 -5.06
C VAL A 4 -7.07 -2.20 -6.52
N VAL A 5 -6.43 -2.94 -7.41
CA VAL A 5 -6.38 -2.62 -8.85
C VAL A 5 -7.77 -2.66 -9.49
N LYS A 6 -8.62 -3.63 -9.13
CA LYS A 6 -10.00 -3.72 -9.61
C LYS A 6 -10.81 -2.50 -9.16
N ILE A 7 -10.66 -2.08 -7.90
CA ILE A 7 -11.34 -0.90 -7.33
C ILE A 7 -10.87 0.38 -8.03
N VAL A 8 -9.56 0.59 -8.14
CA VAL A 8 -8.97 1.74 -8.83
C VAL A 8 -9.43 1.82 -10.29
N LYS A 9 -9.45 0.68 -10.99
CA LYS A 9 -9.95 0.61 -12.37
C LYS A 9 -11.44 0.93 -12.46
N LYS A 10 -12.25 0.47 -11.51
CA LYS A 10 -13.69 0.74 -11.48
C LYS A 10 -13.96 2.23 -11.29
N ILE A 11 -13.32 2.84 -10.28
CA ILE A 11 -13.34 4.29 -10.04
C ILE A 11 -12.91 5.03 -11.30
N GLY A 12 -11.84 4.55 -11.94
CA GLY A 12 -11.24 5.16 -13.13
C GLY A 12 -12.05 5.03 -14.41
N ALA A 13 -12.84 3.98 -14.57
CA ALA A 13 -13.60 3.74 -15.79
C ALA A 13 -14.77 4.72 -15.96
N GLN A 14 -15.31 5.24 -14.86
CA GLN A 14 -16.49 6.10 -14.89
C GLN A 14 -16.11 7.56 -14.61
N ALA A 15 -16.37 8.46 -15.56
CA ALA A 15 -16.06 9.90 -15.42
C ALA A 15 -16.73 10.53 -14.18
N LEU A 16 -17.94 10.10 -13.86
CA LEU A 16 -18.65 10.55 -12.66
C LEU A 16 -18.03 9.99 -11.38
N GLN A 17 -17.60 8.72 -11.36
CA GLN A 17 -16.93 8.14 -10.19
C GLN A 17 -15.57 8.79 -9.95
N ARG A 18 -14.79 9.06 -11.01
CA ARG A 18 -13.55 9.84 -10.89
C ARG A 18 -13.79 11.20 -10.25
N ARG A 19 -14.84 11.92 -10.63
CA ARG A 19 -15.16 13.24 -10.06
C ARG A 19 -15.60 13.15 -8.60
N LEU A 20 -16.50 12.23 -8.28
CA LEU A 20 -17.02 12.06 -6.91
C LEU A 20 -15.95 11.52 -5.95
N PHE A 21 -15.11 10.59 -6.42
CA PHE A 21 -13.97 10.11 -5.67
C PHE A 21 -12.88 11.18 -5.53
N LYS A 22 -12.68 12.04 -6.53
CA LYS A 22 -11.76 13.20 -6.44
C LYS A 22 -12.20 14.22 -5.38
N THR A 23 -13.49 14.34 -5.09
CA THR A 23 -14.01 15.19 -4.00
C THR A 23 -13.82 14.56 -2.62
N LEU A 24 -13.69 13.23 -2.54
CA LEU A 24 -13.36 12.49 -1.31
C LEU A 24 -11.84 12.41 -1.09
N ALA A 25 -11.09 12.17 -2.17
CA ALA A 25 -9.65 12.06 -2.22
C ALA A 25 -9.09 13.22 -3.05
N ASP A 26 -9.00 14.41 -2.45
CA ASP A 26 -8.49 15.61 -3.10
C ASP A 26 -7.05 15.38 -3.62
N GLU A 27 -6.75 15.91 -4.81
CA GLU A 27 -5.47 15.86 -5.57
C GLU A 27 -4.99 14.47 -6.10
N ILE A 28 -5.42 13.36 -5.51
CA ILE A 28 -4.80 12.01 -5.68
C ILE A 28 -5.07 11.34 -7.04
N TYR A 29 -6.14 11.66 -7.78
CA TYR A 29 -6.45 10.95 -9.03
C TYR A 29 -5.79 11.56 -10.29
N TYR A 30 -5.47 12.87 -10.26
CA TYR A 30 -5.05 13.60 -11.46
C TYR A 30 -3.64 13.22 -11.91
N GLN A 31 -2.76 12.81 -11.00
CA GLN A 31 -1.43 12.30 -11.35
C GLN A 31 -1.44 10.80 -11.70
N TYR A 32 -2.32 9.99 -11.09
CA TYR A 32 -2.11 8.53 -11.02
C TYR A 32 -3.00 7.69 -11.93
N GLY A 33 -4.14 8.24 -12.38
CA GLY A 33 -4.95 7.61 -13.42
C GLY A 33 -4.18 7.45 -14.75
N GLU A 34 -3.24 8.36 -15.05
CA GLU A 34 -2.31 8.27 -16.18
C GLU A 34 -1.05 7.44 -15.86
N LEU A 35 -0.47 7.58 -14.66
CA LEU A 35 0.81 6.93 -14.29
C LEU A 35 0.73 5.40 -14.11
N LEU A 36 -0.44 4.84 -13.77
CA LEU A 36 -0.64 3.39 -13.68
C LEU A 36 -0.56 2.67 -15.03
N LEU A 37 -0.59 3.40 -16.15
CA LEU A 37 -0.55 2.84 -17.50
C LEU A 37 0.85 2.88 -18.14
N HIS A 38 1.81 3.63 -17.59
CA HIS A 38 3.00 4.03 -18.38
C HIS A 38 4.39 3.94 -17.73
N SER A 39 4.56 3.57 -16.45
CA SER A 39 5.93 3.51 -15.87
C SER A 39 6.48 2.10 -15.62
N GLU A 40 7.71 1.87 -16.07
CA GLU A 40 8.46 0.61 -15.92
C GLU A 40 8.97 0.37 -14.49
N VAL A 41 8.92 1.39 -13.61
CA VAL A 41 9.26 1.27 -12.18
C VAL A 41 8.01 0.88 -11.37
N ARG A 42 7.59 -0.37 -11.61
CA ARG A 42 6.26 -0.94 -11.30
C ARG A 42 5.86 -1.02 -9.82
N TRP A 43 6.78 -0.76 -8.89
CA TRP A 43 6.57 -0.96 -7.45
C TRP A 43 6.37 0.35 -6.69
N LEU A 44 7.08 1.44 -7.04
CA LEU A 44 6.84 2.80 -6.51
C LEU A 44 5.41 3.30 -6.77
N SER A 45 4.88 3.01 -7.96
CA SER A 45 3.50 3.37 -8.29
C SER A 45 2.47 2.57 -7.49
N ARG A 46 2.84 1.41 -6.95
CA ARG A 46 1.96 0.56 -6.15
C ARG A 46 1.96 1.01 -4.70
N GLU A 47 3.12 1.34 -4.16
CA GLU A 47 3.29 1.95 -2.83
C GLU A 47 2.44 3.22 -2.67
N ARG A 48 2.53 4.16 -3.61
CA ARG A 48 1.73 5.40 -3.55
C ARG A 48 0.23 5.14 -3.65
N VAL A 49 -0.20 4.05 -4.30
CA VAL A 49 -1.61 3.62 -4.28
C VAL A 49 -1.98 2.97 -2.94
N LEU A 50 -1.05 2.28 -2.29
CA LEU A 50 -1.24 1.65 -0.99
C LEU A 50 -1.36 2.69 0.14
N GLU A 51 -0.48 3.70 0.18
CA GLU A 51 -0.51 4.80 1.16
C GLU A 51 -1.88 5.50 1.22
N HIS A 52 -2.55 5.66 0.07
CA HIS A 52 -3.83 6.37 -0.02
C HIS A 52 -5.06 5.44 0.09
N PHE A 53 -4.88 4.12 -0.04
CA PHE A 53 -5.91 3.15 0.31
C PHE A 53 -5.98 2.89 1.82
N ASP A 54 -5.16 3.59 2.61
CA ASP A 54 -5.11 3.40 4.05
C ASP A 54 -6.43 3.80 4.72
N ASP A 55 -7.18 4.77 4.18
CA ASP A 55 -8.56 5.02 4.61
C ASP A 55 -9.58 4.11 3.92
N ILE A 56 -9.49 2.82 4.21
CA ILE A 56 -10.41 1.78 3.73
C ILE A 56 -11.87 2.15 4.06
N SER A 57 -12.11 2.85 5.17
CA SER A 57 -13.44 3.21 5.66
C SER A 57 -14.17 4.14 4.69
N GLU A 58 -13.49 5.16 4.16
CA GLU A 58 -14.06 6.06 3.15
C GLU A 58 -14.40 5.32 1.85
N ILE A 59 -13.53 4.40 1.42
CA ILE A 59 -13.74 3.58 0.22
C ILE A 59 -14.96 2.67 0.41
N VAL A 60 -15.07 2.00 1.56
CA VAL A 60 -16.22 1.15 1.89
C VAL A 60 -17.51 1.96 1.89
N GLN A 61 -17.51 3.14 2.53
CA GLN A 61 -18.68 4.02 2.55
C GLN A 61 -19.06 4.51 1.14
N PHE A 62 -18.09 4.91 0.33
CA PHE A 62 -18.31 5.37 -1.04
C PHE A 62 -19.04 4.33 -1.90
N PHE A 63 -18.65 3.06 -1.78
CA PHE A 63 -19.28 1.96 -2.52
C PHE A 63 -20.64 1.55 -1.93
N LYS A 64 -20.81 1.61 -0.60
CA LYS A 64 -22.10 1.36 0.08
C LYS A 64 -23.18 2.37 -0.29
N GLN A 65 -22.86 3.66 -0.32
CA GLN A 65 -23.82 4.72 -0.69
C GLN A 65 -24.37 4.57 -2.11
N ARG A 66 -23.77 3.69 -2.92
CA ARG A 66 -24.11 3.45 -4.32
C ARG A 66 -24.73 2.07 -4.55
N ASP A 67 -25.05 1.35 -3.49
CA ASP A 67 -25.58 -0.03 -3.55
C ASP A 67 -24.63 -1.01 -4.27
N GLU A 68 -23.32 -0.76 -4.18
CA GLU A 68 -22.28 -1.60 -4.76
C GLU A 68 -21.24 -2.05 -3.71
N PRO A 69 -21.65 -2.71 -2.61
CA PRO A 69 -20.74 -3.07 -1.52
C PRO A 69 -19.58 -3.95 -2.01
N ILE A 70 -18.44 -3.85 -1.32
CA ILE A 70 -17.24 -4.66 -1.57
C ILE A 70 -16.96 -5.50 -0.31
N PRO A 71 -17.58 -6.68 -0.19
CA PRO A 71 -17.52 -7.50 1.02
C PRO A 71 -16.09 -7.85 1.44
N GLU A 72 -15.16 -7.94 0.49
CA GLU A 72 -13.76 -8.23 0.79
C GLU A 72 -13.10 -7.14 1.64
N LEU A 73 -13.52 -5.88 1.53
CA LEU A 73 -13.01 -4.78 2.37
C LEU A 73 -13.64 -4.77 3.77
N GLU A 74 -14.77 -5.44 3.95
CA GLU A 74 -15.47 -5.57 5.24
C GLU A 74 -15.00 -6.77 6.06
N ASN A 75 -14.26 -7.70 5.44
CA ASN A 75 -13.63 -8.82 6.11
C ASN A 75 -12.50 -8.31 7.02
N SER A 76 -12.43 -8.75 8.28
CA SER A 76 -11.38 -8.35 9.23
C SER A 76 -9.96 -8.77 8.84
N ILE A 77 -9.80 -9.75 7.94
CA ILE A 77 -8.51 -10.27 7.48
C ILE A 77 -7.90 -9.37 6.40
N TRP A 78 -8.71 -8.88 5.46
CA TRP A 78 -8.17 -8.16 4.30
C TRP A 78 -7.48 -6.84 4.67
N PRO A 79 -8.04 -5.98 5.55
CA PRO A 79 -7.35 -4.78 6.03
C PRO A 79 -6.02 -5.08 6.71
N ARG A 80 -5.91 -6.20 7.44
CA ARG A 80 -4.65 -6.62 8.07
C ARG A 80 -3.61 -7.03 7.02
N ASP A 81 -4.00 -7.90 6.09
CA ASP A 81 -3.16 -8.28 4.94
C ASP A 81 -2.74 -7.07 4.10
N PHE A 82 -3.62 -6.08 3.98
CA PHE A 82 -3.37 -4.83 3.30
C PHE A 82 -2.35 -3.98 4.07
N GLY A 83 -2.55 -3.76 5.37
CA GLY A 83 -1.64 -2.99 6.21
C GLY A 83 -0.23 -3.58 6.22
N PHE A 84 -0.09 -4.89 6.39
CA PHE A 84 1.21 -5.57 6.28
C PHE A 84 1.89 -5.33 4.92
N ARG A 85 1.10 -5.35 3.83
CA ARG A 85 1.61 -5.10 2.48
C ARG A 85 2.07 -3.67 2.27
N VAL A 86 1.41 -2.69 2.88
CA VAL A 86 1.84 -1.29 2.85
C VAL A 86 3.20 -1.20 3.53
N ASP A 87 3.25 -1.57 4.81
CA ASP A 87 4.46 -1.50 5.63
C ASP A 87 5.67 -2.20 4.97
N ILE A 88 5.52 -3.44 4.47
CA ILE A 88 6.66 -4.17 3.86
C ILE A 88 7.10 -3.57 2.51
N THR A 89 6.18 -2.94 1.78
CA THR A 89 6.49 -2.27 0.51
C THR A 89 7.30 -1.00 0.78
N ASP A 90 6.90 -0.21 1.77
CA ASP A 90 7.62 1.01 2.17
C ASP A 90 9.05 0.68 2.63
N GLN A 91 9.22 -0.40 3.39
CA GLN A 91 10.56 -0.86 3.81
C GLN A 91 11.41 -1.34 2.62
N SER A 92 10.79 -1.95 1.63
CA SER A 92 11.47 -2.36 0.40
C SER A 92 11.84 -1.16 -0.49
N ASN A 93 11.01 -0.12 -0.49
CA ASN A 93 11.29 1.14 -1.17
C ASN A 93 12.52 1.82 -0.58
N GLU A 94 12.58 1.93 0.75
CA GLU A 94 13.73 2.49 1.45
C GLU A 94 15.03 1.79 1.05
N LEU A 95 15.06 0.45 1.05
CA LEU A 95 16.21 -0.29 0.54
C LEU A 95 16.51 0.06 -0.91
N ASN A 96 15.50 0.09 -1.78
CA ASN A 96 15.73 0.42 -3.19
C ASN A 96 16.33 1.83 -3.35
N LEU A 97 15.83 2.83 -2.63
CA LEU A 97 16.37 4.20 -2.68
C LEU A 97 17.83 4.22 -2.22
N GLN A 98 18.15 3.47 -1.15
CA GLN A 98 19.52 3.31 -0.68
C GLN A 98 20.42 2.66 -1.74
N LEU A 99 19.93 1.69 -2.50
CA LEU A 99 20.68 1.03 -3.57
C LEU A 99 20.88 1.92 -4.81
N GLN A 100 20.01 2.90 -5.03
CA GLN A 100 20.06 3.81 -6.19
C GLN A 100 20.91 5.06 -5.94
N VAL A 101 21.54 5.21 -4.77
CA VAL A 101 22.46 6.32 -4.49
C VAL A 101 23.62 6.29 -5.49
N ARG A 102 23.93 7.45 -6.09
CA ARG A 102 25.05 7.58 -7.04
C ARG A 102 26.38 7.29 -6.36
N ASP A 103 27.31 6.74 -7.14
CA ASP A 103 28.69 6.46 -6.72
C ASP A 103 28.81 5.49 -5.52
N LYS A 104 27.75 4.73 -5.25
CA LYS A 104 27.75 3.71 -4.19
C LYS A 104 28.60 2.50 -4.59
N GLU A 105 29.43 2.03 -3.68
CA GLU A 105 30.28 0.88 -3.97
C GLU A 105 29.50 -0.44 -3.93
N LEU A 106 29.93 -1.42 -4.74
CA LEU A 106 29.29 -2.74 -4.77
C LEU A 106 29.31 -3.41 -3.38
N ALA A 107 30.39 -3.23 -2.62
CA ALA A 107 30.51 -3.77 -1.27
C ALA A 107 29.45 -3.19 -0.32
N GLU A 108 29.15 -1.89 -0.44
CA GLU A 108 28.11 -1.21 0.32
C GLU A 108 26.72 -1.72 -0.07
N MET A 109 26.42 -1.84 -1.37
CA MET A 109 25.15 -2.41 -1.83
C MET A 109 24.91 -3.83 -1.30
N ILE A 110 25.95 -4.67 -1.31
CA ILE A 110 25.87 -6.03 -0.74
C ILE A 110 25.61 -5.97 0.77
N SER A 111 26.22 -5.02 1.48
CA SER A 111 26.02 -4.81 2.90
C SER A 111 24.57 -4.42 3.21
N ASP A 112 23.99 -3.48 2.46
CA ASP A 112 22.60 -3.05 2.66
C ASP A 112 21.60 -4.18 2.43
N ILE A 113 21.79 -4.97 1.38
CA ILE A 113 20.94 -6.14 1.10
C ILE A 113 21.04 -7.14 2.24
N LYS A 114 22.25 -7.43 2.75
CA LYS A 114 22.44 -8.34 3.89
C LYS A 114 21.80 -7.81 5.16
N ALA A 115 21.94 -6.52 5.44
CA ALA A 115 21.30 -5.85 6.57
C ALA A 115 19.78 -5.93 6.47
N PHE A 116 19.22 -5.71 5.28
CA PHE A 116 17.79 -5.83 5.03
C PHE A 116 17.28 -7.26 5.23
N ILE A 117 18.00 -8.28 4.74
CA ILE A 117 17.67 -9.70 4.99
C ILE A 117 17.62 -9.98 6.50
N LYS A 118 18.62 -9.54 7.26
CA LYS A 118 18.64 -9.68 8.72
C LYS A 118 17.47 -8.97 9.40
N LYS A 119 17.07 -7.81 8.87
CA LYS A 119 15.89 -7.06 9.32
C LYS A 119 14.60 -7.86 9.10
N LEU A 120 14.45 -8.48 7.92
CA LEU A 120 13.29 -9.34 7.60
C LEU A 120 13.20 -10.56 8.53
N GLU A 121 14.32 -11.27 8.75
CA GLU A 121 14.39 -12.41 9.68
C GLU A 121 13.98 -11.98 11.11
N PHE A 122 14.46 -10.82 11.56
CA PHE A 122 14.08 -10.28 12.86
C PHE A 122 12.60 -9.91 12.94
N TRP A 123 12.03 -9.32 11.88
CA TRP A 123 10.60 -8.99 11.85
C TRP A 123 9.71 -10.22 11.81
N GLU A 124 10.10 -11.27 11.10
CA GLU A 124 9.40 -12.56 11.10
C GLU A 124 9.30 -13.14 12.53
N GLN A 125 10.39 -13.09 13.30
CA GLN A 125 10.39 -13.47 14.71
C GLN A 125 9.43 -12.61 15.54
N ASN A 126 9.50 -11.28 15.41
CA ASN A 126 8.59 -10.38 16.14
C ASN A 126 7.12 -10.65 15.79
N LEU A 127 6.79 -10.90 14.52
CA LEU A 127 5.41 -11.22 14.10
C LEU A 127 4.93 -12.55 14.67
N THR A 128 5.82 -13.53 14.85
CA THR A 128 5.51 -14.80 15.52
C THR A 128 5.17 -14.59 16.99
N ASP A 129 5.80 -13.60 17.63
CA ASP A 129 5.52 -13.16 19.00
C ASP A 129 4.36 -12.13 19.09
N GLU A 130 3.54 -12.01 18.03
CA GLU A 130 2.44 -11.04 17.89
C GLU A 130 2.86 -9.56 18.04
N ASN A 131 4.15 -9.27 17.91
CA ASN A 131 4.71 -7.93 18.03
C ASN A 131 4.78 -7.22 16.68
N THR A 132 3.81 -6.36 16.43
CA THR A 132 3.65 -5.61 15.18
C THR A 132 4.29 -4.22 15.19
N ARG A 133 5.11 -3.86 16.19
CA ARG A 133 5.70 -2.51 16.36
C ARG A 133 6.46 -1.95 15.16
N HIS A 134 6.93 -2.81 14.25
CA HIS A 134 7.66 -2.43 13.04
C HIS A 134 6.76 -2.26 11.82
N PHE A 135 5.47 -2.56 11.97
CA PHE A 135 4.43 -2.52 10.96
C PHE A 135 3.31 -1.59 11.49
N LEU A 136 3.48 -0.28 11.31
CA LEU A 136 2.60 0.72 11.92
C LEU A 136 1.21 0.64 11.33
N VAL A 137 1.10 0.52 10.00
CA VAL A 137 -0.19 0.43 9.32
C VAL A 137 -0.90 -0.86 9.73
N LEU A 138 -0.20 -2.00 9.73
CA LEU A 138 -0.74 -3.27 10.24
C LEU A 138 -1.24 -3.14 11.68
N SER A 139 -0.44 -2.50 12.56
CA SER A 139 -0.81 -2.28 13.96
C SER A 139 -2.12 -1.51 14.06
N GLU A 140 -2.24 -0.40 13.34
CA GLU A 140 -3.48 0.37 13.28
C GLU A 140 -4.67 -0.47 12.81
N LYS A 141 -4.51 -1.30 11.76
CA LYS A 141 -5.58 -2.16 11.25
C LYS A 141 -5.96 -3.29 12.21
N ILE A 142 -5.06 -3.72 13.09
CA ILE A 142 -5.37 -4.70 14.14
C ILE A 142 -6.21 -4.04 15.25
N PHE A 143 -5.84 -2.82 15.67
CA PHE A 143 -6.48 -2.14 16.81
C PHE A 143 -7.74 -1.33 16.43
N LYS A 144 -7.96 -0.97 15.16
CA LYS A 144 -9.17 -0.28 14.67
C LYS A 144 -10.37 -1.19 14.43
N VAL A 145 -10.30 -2.50 14.68
CA VAL A 145 -11.44 -3.43 14.52
C VAL A 145 -12.35 -3.39 15.76
N HIS A 146 -12.97 -2.25 16.08
CA HIS A 146 -14.04 -2.11 17.10
C HIS A 146 -15.17 -1.23 16.56
#